data_AF-A0A842AZ59-F1
#
_entry.id   AF-A0A842AZ59-F1
#
_cell.length_a   1.000
_cell.length_b   1.000
_cell.length_c   1.000
_cell.angle_alpha   90.00
_cell.angle_beta   90.00
_cell.angle_gamma   90.00
#
_symmetry.space_group_name_H-M   'P 1'
#
loop_
_entity.id
_entity.type
_entity.pdbx_description
1 polymer ?
#
loop_
_entity_poly.entity_id
_entity_poly.type
_entity_poly.pdbx_seq_one_letter_code
_entity_poly.pdbx_strand_id
1 'polypeptide(L)' 'MSDISGKVVYAKEFIGDVTQKAETLDNTIKDGYTIKITHQESGRLVVTDSKTKANYSMVSQNEYFVVTNGLIAQ' A
#
# COMPACT_ATOMS: atom_id res chain seq x y z
N MET A 1 7.01 2.25 -1.70
CA MET A 1 7.17 1.17 -2.69
C MET A 1 8.61 1.10 -3.11
N SER A 2 9.16 -0.11 -3.17
CA SER A 2 10.54 -0.35 -3.60
C SER A 2 10.57 -1.36 -4.75
N ASP A 3 11.51 -1.17 -5.66
CA ASP A 3 11.78 -2.14 -6.72
C ASP A 3 12.52 -3.38 -6.19
N ILE A 4 12.82 -4.33 -7.09
CA ILE A 4 13.48 -5.61 -6.75
C ILE A 4 14.87 -5.46 -6.12
N SER A 5 15.51 -4.30 -6.29
CA SER A 5 16.82 -3.98 -5.70
C SER A 5 16.70 -3.30 -4.34
N GLY A 6 15.48 -3.04 -3.86
CA GLY A 6 15.21 -2.30 -2.64
C GLY A 6 15.19 -0.79 -2.82
N LYS A 7 15.41 -0.27 -4.03
CA LYS A 7 15.37 1.18 -4.30
C LYS A 7 13.92 1.68 -4.18
N VAL A 8 13.72 2.73 -3.40
CA VAL A 8 12.43 3.40 -3.27
C VAL A 8 12.07 4.08 -4.60
N VAL A 9 10.96 3.64 -5.20
CA VAL A 9 10.44 4.20 -6.46
C VAL A 9 9.22 5.10 -6.25
N TYR A 10 8.58 4.99 -5.07
CA TYR A 10 7.49 5.87 -4.66
C TYR A 10 7.36 5.91 -3.15
N ALA A 11 7.16 7.10 -2.60
CA ALA A 11 6.86 7.35 -1.20
C ALA A 11 5.88 8.52 -1.08
N LYS A 12 4.93 8.40 -0.16
CA LYS A 12 3.96 9.46 0.16
C LYS A 12 3.65 9.41 1.64
N GLU A 13 3.64 10.59 2.25
CA GLU A 13 3.25 10.76 3.64
C GLU A 13 1.81 11.26 3.75
N PHE A 14 1.07 10.73 4.72
CA PHE A 14 -0.27 11.19 5.05
C PHE A 14 -0.24 11.84 6.43
N ILE A 15 -0.55 13.13 6.49
CA ILE A 15 -0.65 13.89 7.73
C ILE A 15 -2.10 13.77 8.21
N GLY A 16 -2.30 13.19 9.40
CA GLY A 16 -3.63 12.75 9.87
C GLY A 16 -4.58 13.87 10.32
N ASP A 17 -4.06 15.04 10.66
CA ASP A 17 -4.83 16.20 11.13
C ASP A 17 -5.21 17.18 10.01
N VAL A 18 -4.93 16.82 8.75
CA VAL A 18 -5.28 17.63 7.58
C VAL A 18 -6.04 16.80 6.54
N THR A 19 -6.97 17.46 5.85
CA THR A 19 -7.64 16.85 4.70
C THR A 19 -6.67 16.74 3.53
N GLN A 20 -6.32 15.52 3.16
CA GLN A 20 -5.43 15.27 2.03
C GLN A 20 -6.19 15.33 0.70
N LYS A 21 -5.54 15.86 -0.33
CA LYS A 21 -6.10 15.83 -1.69
C LYS A 21 -6.14 14.40 -2.21
N ALA A 22 -7.28 14.01 -2.77
CA ALA A 22 -7.37 12.78 -3.55
C ALA A 22 -6.39 12.85 -4.73
N GLU A 23 -5.65 11.79 -4.94
CA GLU A 23 -4.65 11.68 -5.99
C GLU A 23 -4.78 10.31 -6.65
N THR A 24 -4.77 10.31 -7.98
CA THR A 24 -4.60 9.09 -8.77
C THR A 24 -3.18 9.06 -9.26
N LEU A 25 -2.49 7.96 -8.98
CA LEU A 25 -1.10 7.77 -9.32
C LEU A 25 -0.98 6.60 -10.29
N ASP A 26 -0.57 6.89 -11.52
CA ASP A 26 -0.30 5.87 -12.54
C ASP A 26 1.18 5.51 -12.52
N ASN A 27 1.59 4.76 -11.50
CA ASN A 27 2.95 4.24 -11.39
C ASN A 27 2.97 2.77 -11.79
N THR A 28 3.95 2.39 -12.62
CA THR A 28 4.15 0.99 -12.98
C THR A 28 4.55 0.17 -11.74
N ILE A 29 3.67 -0.73 -11.31
CA ILE A 29 3.96 -1.76 -10.31
C ILE A 29 4.32 -3.04 -11.06
N LYS A 30 5.43 -3.68 -10.69
CA LYS A 30 5.92 -4.92 -11.34
C LYS A 30 6.09 -6.03 -10.32
N ASP A 31 6.07 -7.26 -10.81
CA ASP A 31 6.41 -8.45 -10.03
C ASP A 31 7.78 -8.28 -9.35
N GLY A 32 7.86 -8.71 -8.10
CA GLY A 32 9.06 -8.57 -7.28
C GLY A 32 9.15 -7.28 -6.47
N TYR A 33 8.24 -6.32 -6.69
CA TYR A 33 8.24 -5.08 -5.92
C TYR A 33 7.69 -5.30 -4.50
N THR A 34 8.06 -4.40 -3.60
CA THR A 34 7.53 -4.35 -2.24
C THR A 34 6.67 -3.11 -2.02
N ILE A 35 5.47 -3.31 -1.48
CA ILE A 35 4.59 -2.25 -0.99
C ILE A 35 4.59 -2.27 0.52
N LYS A 36 5.03 -1.17 1.14
CA LYS A 36 5.01 -0.99 2.59
C LYS A 36 4.11 0.18 2.93
N ILE A 37 3.18 -0.04 3.86
CA ILE A 37 2.25 0.98 4.36
C ILE A 37 2.36 0.97 5.88
N THR A 38 2.74 2.11 6.44
CA THR A 38 2.83 2.33 7.89
C THR A 38 1.87 3.44 8.29
N HIS A 39 1.16 3.25 9.40
CA HIS A 39 0.26 4.25 9.94
C HIS A 39 0.18 4.14 11.47
N GLN A 40 -0.10 5.26 12.13
CA GLN A 40 -0.15 5.32 13.59
C GLN A 40 -1.50 4.82 14.15
N GLU A 41 -2.58 5.03 13.40
CA GLU A 41 -3.94 4.81 13.86
C GLU A 41 -4.48 3.45 13.43
N SER A 42 -4.15 2.40 14.20
CA SER A 42 -4.64 1.04 13.96
C SER A 42 -6.16 1.01 13.69
N GLY A 43 -6.58 0.36 12.61
CA GLY A 43 -7.98 0.23 12.23
C GLY A 43 -8.56 1.35 11.36
N ARG A 44 -7.85 2.46 11.11
CA ARG A 44 -8.29 3.49 10.15
C ARG A 44 -7.92 3.20 8.70
N LEU A 45 -6.88 2.40 8.49
CA LEU A 45 -6.55 1.90 7.17
C LEU A 45 -7.43 0.69 6.82
N VAL A 46 -8.23 0.83 5.77
CA VAL A 46 -9.01 -0.27 5.18
C VAL A 46 -8.52 -0.48 3.76
N VAL A 47 -8.18 -1.72 3.43
CA VAL A 47 -7.91 -2.13 2.05
C VAL A 47 -9.10 -2.90 1.53
N THR A 48 -9.53 -2.56 0.32
CA THR A 48 -10.64 -3.22 -0.35
C THR A 48 -10.13 -4.02 -1.54
N ASP A 49 -10.45 -5.31 -1.59
CA ASP A 49 -10.24 -6.12 -2.79
C ASP A 49 -11.19 -5.65 -3.89
N SER A 50 -10.63 -5.23 -5.02
CA SER A 50 -11.42 -4.66 -6.12
C SER A 50 -12.35 -5.66 -6.80
N LYS A 51 -12.03 -6.96 -6.75
CA LYS A 51 -12.79 -8.06 -7.33
C LYS A 51 -13.87 -8.56 -6.38
N THR A 52 -13.52 -8.87 -5.14
CA THR A 52 -14.45 -9.47 -4.16
C THR A 52 -15.22 -8.42 -3.35
N LYS A 53 -14.77 -7.17 -3.34
CA LYS A 53 -15.26 -6.07 -2.48
C LYS A 53 -15.10 -6.33 -0.99
N ALA A 54 -14.32 -7.33 -0.60
CA ALA A 54 -13.98 -7.58 0.79
C ALA A 54 -13.13 -6.44 1.35
N ASN A 55 -13.42 -6.04 2.59
CA ASN A 55 -12.68 -5.02 3.32
C ASN A 55 -11.80 -5.66 4.38
N TYR A 56 -10.56 -5.20 4.46
CA TYR A 56 -9.55 -5.67 5.39
C TYR A 56 -9.04 -4.50 6.22
N SER A 57 -9.28 -4.54 7.52
CA SER A 57 -8.70 -3.57 8.47
C SER A 57 -7.23 -3.90 8.70
N MET A 58 -6.38 -2.90 8.50
CA MET A 58 -4.93 -3.08 8.53
C MET A 58 -4.33 -2.66 9.87
N VAL A 59 -3.32 -3.41 10.30
CA VAL A 59 -2.49 -3.08 11.48
C VAL A 59 -1.50 -1.96 11.14
N SER A 60 -0.77 -1.43 12.11
CA SER A 60 0.09 -0.24 11.94
C SER A 60 1.24 -0.40 10.93
N GLN A 61 1.67 -1.63 10.65
CA GLN A 61 2.68 -1.93 9.63
C GLN A 61 2.20 -3.07 8.75
N ASN A 62 2.11 -2.83 7.45
CA ASN A 62 1.72 -3.83 6.46
C ASN A 62 2.73 -3.83 5.34
N GLU A 63 3.20 -5.00 4.97
CA GLU A 63 4.16 -5.20 3.90
C GLU A 63 3.65 -6.28 2.95
N TYR A 64 3.74 -5.99 1.66
CA TYR A 64 3.24 -6.86 0.60
C TYR A 64 4.30 -7.05 -0.47
N PHE A 65 4.46 -8.29 -0.92
CA PHE A 65 5.20 -8.64 -2.11
C PHE A 65 4.27 -8.69 -3.32
N VAL A 66 4.66 -8.02 -4.40
CA VAL A 66 3.89 -8.00 -5.65
C VAL A 66 4.22 -9.23 -6.48
N VAL A 67 3.19 -9.95 -6.88
CA VAL A 67 3.26 -11.09 -7.80
C VAL A 67 2.29 -10.89 -8.96
N THR A 68 2.45 -11.65 -10.03
CA THR A 68 1.69 -11.51 -11.28
C THR A 68 0.17 -11.44 -11.08
N ASN A 69 -0.34 -12.11 -10.02
CA ASN A 69 -1.77 -12.23 -9.75
C ASN A 69 -2.23 -11.52 -8.46
N GLY A 70 -1.42 -10.63 -7.86
CA GLY A 70 -1.84 -9.84 -6.71
C GLY A 70 -0.74 -9.55 -5.71
N LEU A 71 -1.11 -9.57 -4.42
CA LEU A 71 -0.27 -9.18 -3.29
C LEU A 71 -0.21 -10.32 -2.28
N ILE A 72 1.00 -10.63 -1.80
CA ILE A 72 1.23 -11.58 -0.70
C ILE A 72 1.69 -10.78 0.51
N ALA A 73 0.98 -10.90 1.64
CA ALA A 73 1.39 -10.29 2.90
C ALA A 73 2.69 -10.96 3.42
N GLN A 74 3.61 -10.16 3.95
CA GLN A 74 4.86 -10.61 4.58
C GLN A 74 4.80 -10.53 6.11
#